data_AF-A0A2S0L8V3-F1
#
_entry.id   AF-A0A2S0L8V3-F1
#
_cell.length_a   1.000
_cell.length_b   1.000
_cell.length_c   1.000
_cell.angle_alpha   90.00
_cell.angle_beta   90.00
_cell.angle_gamma   90.00
#
_symmetry.space_group_name_H-M   'P 1'
#
loop_
_entity.id
_entity.type
_entity.pdbx_description
1 polymer ?
#
loop_
_entity_poly.entity_id
_entity_poly.type
_entity_poly.pdbx_seq_one_letter_code
_entity_poly.pdbx_strand_id
1 'polypeptide(L)'
;MDLQQLIKNFPWRRFGTPYETNANIVKQSILKILDGTAIEKDYKNLINSFESQAWLIKLSPWGMRFYIALLEESKADKAILLHDMYTLFKAANYSSQSPEAKAFKPTKGKVAKYEMYKEKLFSNTYDGTMDDEFLKLIKSLDRHYYHIAILELLEANIPLLKHFTTSDDKVITKRATLLIEAIKNPKIYTYN
;
A
#
# COMPACT_ATOMS: atom_id res chain seq x y z
N MET A 1 -0.43 9.94 -13.33
CA MET A 1 -0.93 8.58 -13.61
C MET A 1 -2.45 8.65 -13.69
N ASP A 2 -3.10 8.01 -14.66
CA ASP A 2 -4.56 7.93 -14.69
C ASP A 2 -5.05 6.86 -13.70
N LEU A 3 -5.48 7.30 -12.52
CA LEU A 3 -5.93 6.40 -11.46
C LEU A 3 -7.24 5.70 -11.83
N GLN A 4 -8.14 6.33 -12.59
CA GLN A 4 -9.37 5.66 -13.05
C GLN A 4 -9.04 4.50 -13.98
N GLN A 5 -8.17 4.72 -14.96
CA GLN A 5 -7.73 3.67 -15.89
C GLN A 5 -7.01 2.54 -15.16
N LEU A 6 -6.16 2.87 -14.17
CA LEU A 6 -5.50 1.89 -13.34
C LEU A 6 -6.51 1.02 -12.58
N ILE A 7 -7.47 1.64 -11.87
CA ILE A 7 -8.51 0.94 -11.12
C ILE A 7 -9.40 0.09 -12.03
N LYS A 8 -9.65 0.54 -13.27
CA LYS A 8 -10.42 -0.23 -14.26
C LYS A 8 -9.68 -1.50 -14.70
N ASN A 9 -8.38 -1.40 -14.96
CA ASN A 9 -7.55 -2.50 -15.46
C ASN A 9 -7.08 -3.47 -14.37
N PHE A 10 -7.01 -3.02 -13.12
CA PHE A 10 -6.49 -3.82 -12.02
C PHE A 10 -7.28 -5.14 -11.88
N PRO A 11 -6.59 -6.29 -11.74
CA PRO A 11 -7.25 -7.60 -11.74
C PRO A 11 -7.84 -7.94 -10.36
N TRP A 12 -8.82 -7.16 -9.89
CA TRP A 12 -9.43 -7.26 -8.55
C TRP A 12 -9.80 -8.69 -8.14
N ARG A 13 -10.40 -9.46 -9.06
CA ARG A 13 -10.80 -10.86 -8.82
C ARG A 13 -9.63 -11.79 -8.52
N ARG A 14 -8.42 -11.46 -8.96
CA ARG A 14 -7.21 -12.26 -8.72
C ARG A 14 -6.60 -12.03 -7.33
N PHE A 15 -7.03 -10.98 -6.64
CA PHE A 15 -6.66 -10.68 -5.26
C PHE A 15 -7.79 -10.98 -4.26
N GLY A 16 -9.00 -11.30 -4.73
CA GLY A 16 -10.11 -11.73 -3.86
C GLY A 16 -9.89 -13.14 -3.28
N THR A 17 -10.53 -13.41 -2.14
CA THR A 17 -10.74 -14.77 -1.64
C THR A 17 -12.04 -15.35 -2.26
N PRO A 18 -12.43 -16.61 -1.98
CA PRO A 18 -13.68 -17.20 -2.51
C PRO A 18 -14.93 -16.36 -2.24
N TYR A 19 -14.88 -15.48 -1.25
CA TYR A 19 -15.86 -14.42 -1.03
C TYR A 19 -15.37 -13.13 -1.71
N GLU A 20 -15.61 -13.01 -3.02
CA GLU A 20 -15.17 -11.91 -3.91
C GLU A 20 -15.61 -10.50 -3.45
N THR A 21 -16.42 -10.41 -2.41
CA THR A 21 -17.00 -9.19 -1.84
C THR A 21 -15.93 -8.17 -1.44
N ASN A 22 -14.81 -8.58 -0.85
CA ASN A 22 -13.83 -7.63 -0.29
C ASN A 22 -13.06 -6.86 -1.37
N ALA A 23 -12.64 -7.50 -2.47
CA ALA A 23 -11.93 -6.80 -3.54
C ALA A 23 -12.83 -5.82 -4.30
N ASN A 24 -14.11 -6.17 -4.48
CA ASN A 24 -15.09 -5.27 -5.06
C ASN A 24 -15.41 -4.10 -4.12
N ILE A 25 -15.50 -4.34 -2.80
CA ILE A 25 -15.67 -3.27 -1.82
C ILE A 25 -14.51 -2.27 -1.89
N VAL A 26 -13.26 -2.74 -1.95
CA VAL A 26 -12.09 -1.86 -2.11
C VAL A 26 -12.20 -1.04 -3.40
N LYS A 27 -12.48 -1.70 -4.53
CA LYS A 27 -12.65 -1.01 -5.82
C LYS A 27 -13.70 0.10 -5.73
N GLN A 28 -14.89 -0.22 -5.20
CA GLN A 28 -15.99 0.73 -5.09
C GLN A 28 -15.69 1.88 -4.14
N SER A 29 -15.01 1.60 -3.01
CA SER A 29 -14.59 2.64 -2.09
C SER A 29 -13.58 3.60 -2.73
N ILE A 30 -12.62 3.11 -3.54
CA ILE A 30 -11.71 3.99 -4.30
C ILE A 30 -12.49 4.83 -5.32
N LEU A 31 -13.40 4.23 -6.10
CA LEU A 31 -14.19 4.97 -7.09
C LEU A 31 -15.01 6.10 -6.45
N LYS A 32 -15.66 5.84 -5.32
CA LYS A 32 -16.39 6.89 -4.58
C LYS A 32 -15.49 8.03 -4.10
N ILE A 33 -14.23 7.75 -3.75
CA ILE A 33 -13.27 8.80 -3.38
C ILE A 33 -12.97 9.69 -4.60
N LEU A 34 -12.74 9.07 -5.77
CA LEU A 34 -12.53 9.78 -7.04
C LEU A 34 -13.76 10.58 -7.48
N ASP A 35 -14.96 10.08 -7.17
CA ASP A 35 -16.20 10.77 -7.48
C ASP A 35 -16.50 11.90 -6.48
N GLY A 36 -15.91 11.86 -5.28
CA GLY A 36 -16.14 12.83 -4.20
C GLY A 36 -17.39 12.52 -3.37
N THR A 37 -17.87 11.28 -3.46
CA THR A 37 -19.07 10.78 -2.74
C THR A 37 -18.71 9.81 -1.63
N ALA A 38 -17.42 9.65 -1.33
CA ALA A 38 -16.95 8.76 -0.28
C ALA A 38 -17.36 9.27 1.10
N ILE A 39 -17.77 8.33 1.95
CA ILE A 39 -18.00 8.57 3.39
C ILE A 39 -16.90 7.88 4.21
N GLU A 40 -16.83 8.16 5.51
CA GLU A 40 -15.83 7.56 6.41
C GLU A 40 -15.80 6.02 6.32
N LYS A 41 -16.96 5.38 6.12
CA LYS A 41 -17.06 3.92 5.92
C LYS A 41 -16.25 3.44 4.71
N ASP A 42 -16.20 4.21 3.63
CA ASP A 42 -15.45 3.83 2.44
C ASP A 42 -13.95 3.80 2.72
N TYR A 43 -13.41 4.77 3.47
CA TYR A 43 -12.01 4.72 3.91
C TYR A 43 -11.76 3.57 4.90
N LYS A 44 -12.67 3.34 5.85
CA LYS A 44 -12.59 2.19 6.76
C LYS A 44 -12.52 0.86 6.01
N ASN A 45 -13.28 0.72 4.93
CA ASN A 45 -13.22 -0.48 4.09
C ASN A 45 -11.84 -0.67 3.45
N LEU A 46 -11.16 0.41 3.04
CA LEU A 46 -9.82 0.36 2.46
C LEU A 46 -8.80 -0.13 3.49
N ILE A 47 -8.70 0.53 4.65
CA ILE A 47 -7.71 0.13 5.66
C ILE A 47 -7.98 -1.26 6.22
N ASN A 48 -9.24 -1.61 6.48
CA ASN A 48 -9.60 -2.96 6.92
C ASN A 48 -9.18 -4.03 5.90
N SER A 49 -9.20 -3.70 4.60
CA SER A 49 -8.77 -4.62 3.55
C SER A 49 -7.25 -4.66 3.41
N PHE A 50 -6.56 -3.54 3.56
CA PHE A 50 -5.10 -3.46 3.38
C PHE A 50 -4.32 -3.90 4.62
N GLU A 51 -4.86 -3.76 5.83
CA GLU A 51 -4.21 -4.20 7.07
C GLU A 51 -4.44 -5.70 7.36
N SER A 52 -5.47 -6.32 6.78
CA SER A 52 -5.87 -7.68 7.10
C SER A 52 -4.80 -8.73 6.78
N GLN A 53 -4.10 -9.20 7.83
CA GLN A 53 -3.04 -10.20 7.75
C GLN A 53 -3.53 -11.56 7.22
N ALA A 54 -4.79 -11.89 7.43
CA ALA A 54 -5.35 -13.19 7.05
C ALA A 54 -5.85 -13.27 5.60
N TRP A 55 -6.12 -12.13 4.94
CA TRP A 55 -6.88 -12.13 3.68
C TRP A 55 -6.12 -11.50 2.50
N LEU A 56 -5.29 -10.48 2.70
CA LEU A 56 -4.87 -9.60 1.59
C LEU A 56 -3.45 -9.03 1.69
N ILE A 57 -2.52 -9.70 2.39
CA ILE A 57 -1.12 -9.24 2.49
C ILE A 57 -0.46 -8.94 1.13
N LYS A 58 -0.90 -9.62 0.07
CA LYS A 58 -0.43 -9.43 -1.31
C LYS A 58 -0.97 -8.15 -1.96
N LEU A 59 -2.14 -7.68 -1.50
CA LEU A 59 -2.78 -6.46 -1.95
C LEU A 59 -2.25 -5.25 -1.19
N SER A 60 -1.79 -5.38 0.06
CA SER A 60 -1.35 -4.26 0.89
C SER A 60 -0.32 -3.33 0.21
N PRO A 61 0.70 -3.79 -0.53
CA PRO A 61 1.59 -2.88 -1.25
C PRO A 61 0.90 -2.16 -2.42
N TRP A 62 -0.02 -2.82 -3.12
CA TRP A 62 -0.87 -2.17 -4.13
C TRP A 62 -1.85 -1.17 -3.50
N GLY A 63 -2.38 -1.48 -2.32
CA GLY A 63 -3.18 -0.57 -1.51
C GLY A 63 -2.40 0.68 -1.12
N MET A 64 -1.13 0.51 -0.71
CA MET A 64 -0.22 1.63 -0.47
C MET A 64 -0.01 2.48 -1.73
N ARG A 65 0.17 1.85 -2.89
CA ARG A 65 0.23 2.55 -4.18
C ARG A 65 -1.06 3.32 -4.48
N PHE A 66 -2.23 2.75 -4.20
CA PHE A 66 -3.51 3.46 -4.36
C PHE A 66 -3.62 4.65 -3.41
N TYR A 67 -3.19 4.52 -2.16
CA TYR A 67 -3.17 5.64 -1.22
C TYR A 67 -2.23 6.76 -1.68
N ILE A 68 -1.04 6.42 -2.16
CA ILE A 68 -0.10 7.40 -2.74
C ILE A 68 -0.76 8.17 -3.89
N ALA A 69 -1.43 7.47 -4.81
CA ALA A 69 -2.13 8.11 -5.92
C ALA A 69 -3.33 8.95 -5.45
N LEU A 70 -4.09 8.47 -4.46
CA LEU A 70 -5.24 9.19 -3.91
C LEU A 70 -4.84 10.45 -3.15
N LEU A 71 -3.61 10.55 -2.63
CA LEU A 71 -3.13 11.79 -2.00
C LEU A 71 -3.09 12.96 -3.00
N GLU A 72 -2.84 12.69 -4.28
CA GLU A 72 -2.83 13.68 -5.34
C GLU A 72 -4.24 14.10 -5.79
N GLU A 73 -5.28 13.34 -5.42
CA GLU A 73 -6.66 13.59 -5.83
C GLU A 73 -7.33 14.63 -4.93
N SER A 74 -7.85 15.72 -5.52
CA SER A 74 -8.41 16.87 -4.78
C SER A 74 -9.60 16.50 -3.89
N LYS A 75 -10.39 15.49 -4.28
CA LYS A 75 -11.59 15.03 -3.56
C LYS A 75 -11.31 14.06 -2.40
N ALA A 76 -10.09 13.54 -2.30
CA ALA A 76 -9.74 12.59 -1.25
C ALA A 76 -9.57 13.27 0.11
N ASP A 77 -9.87 12.56 1.20
CA ASP A 77 -9.54 12.99 2.55
C ASP A 77 -8.08 12.62 2.87
N LYS A 78 -7.18 13.58 2.67
CA LYS A 78 -5.75 13.38 2.88
C LYS A 78 -5.42 13.08 4.34
N ALA A 79 -6.19 13.63 5.28
CA ALA A 79 -5.95 13.35 6.67
C ALA A 79 -6.14 11.85 6.94
N ILE A 80 -7.27 11.27 6.50
CA ILE A 80 -7.53 9.84 6.67
C ILE A 80 -6.48 9.00 5.95
N LEU A 81 -6.17 9.30 4.68
CA LEU A 81 -5.17 8.55 3.91
C LEU A 81 -3.80 8.53 4.59
N LEU A 82 -3.30 9.69 5.08
CA LEU A 82 -2.02 9.76 5.78
C LEU A 82 -2.02 8.96 7.09
N HIS A 83 -3.15 8.90 7.79
CA HIS A 83 -3.29 8.06 8.99
C HIS A 83 -3.23 6.57 8.64
N ASP A 84 -3.97 6.15 7.62
CA ASP A 84 -4.00 4.77 7.17
C ASP A 84 -2.62 4.31 6.66
N MET A 85 -1.93 5.16 5.90
CA MET A 85 -0.56 4.90 5.45
C MET A 85 0.40 4.71 6.63
N TYR A 86 0.26 5.51 7.69
CA TYR A 86 1.02 5.33 8.93
C TYR A 86 0.70 4.02 9.66
N THR A 87 -0.55 3.60 9.67
CA THR A 87 -0.95 2.30 10.21
C THR A 87 -0.31 1.15 9.43
N LEU A 88 -0.37 1.18 8.09
CA LEU A 88 0.27 0.19 7.23
C LEU A 88 1.80 0.18 7.39
N PHE A 89 2.43 1.35 7.51
CA PHE A 89 3.86 1.46 7.80
C PHE A 89 4.23 0.75 9.09
N LYS A 90 3.52 1.04 10.20
CA LYS A 90 3.80 0.39 11.49
C LYS A 90 3.65 -1.13 11.41
N ALA A 91 2.60 -1.61 10.75
CA ALA A 91 2.37 -3.04 10.57
C ALA A 91 3.50 -3.69 9.77
N ALA A 92 3.90 -3.08 8.65
CA ALA A 92 5.01 -3.57 7.82
C ALA A 92 6.35 -3.52 8.57
N ASN A 93 6.63 -2.45 9.31
CA ASN A 93 7.86 -2.27 10.08
C ASN A 93 7.95 -3.25 11.26
N TYR A 94 6.83 -3.54 11.92
CA TYR A 94 6.77 -4.62 12.90
C TYR A 94 7.06 -5.97 12.22
N SER A 95 6.29 -6.33 11.20
CA SER A 95 6.44 -7.63 10.55
C SER A 95 7.83 -7.86 9.93
N SER A 96 8.48 -6.82 9.41
CA SER A 96 9.84 -6.92 8.85
C SER A 96 10.93 -7.17 9.90
N GLN A 97 10.64 -6.92 11.18
CA GLN A 97 11.56 -7.13 12.30
C GLN A 97 11.27 -8.42 13.09
N SER A 98 10.20 -9.14 12.75
CA SER A 98 9.81 -10.41 13.38
C SER A 98 10.92 -11.47 13.34
N PRO A 99 10.94 -12.45 14.26
CA PRO A 99 11.89 -13.56 14.22
C PRO A 99 11.88 -14.29 12.86
N GLU A 100 10.70 -14.48 12.28
CA GLU A 100 10.51 -15.08 10.96
C GLU A 100 11.16 -14.25 9.85
N ALA A 101 11.01 -12.93 9.89
CA ALA A 101 11.66 -12.03 8.94
C ALA A 101 13.17 -11.98 9.12
N LYS A 102 13.68 -12.03 10.36
CA LYS A 102 15.12 -12.12 10.65
C LYS A 102 15.74 -13.45 10.22
N ALA A 103 14.96 -14.53 10.28
CA ALA A 103 15.38 -15.85 9.80
C ALA A 103 15.30 -16.00 8.28
N PHE A 104 14.69 -15.04 7.57
CA PHE A 104 14.55 -15.08 6.12
C PHE A 104 15.93 -15.02 5.45
N LYS A 105 16.22 -16.01 4.59
CA LYS A 105 17.45 -16.06 3.81
C LYS A 105 17.15 -15.74 2.34
N PRO A 106 17.50 -14.54 1.85
CA PRO A 106 17.31 -14.20 0.45
C PRO A 106 18.25 -15.05 -0.43
N THR A 107 17.69 -15.74 -1.42
CA THR A 107 18.47 -16.38 -2.50
C THR A 107 18.47 -15.50 -3.73
N LYS A 108 19.42 -15.69 -4.65
CA LYS A 108 19.47 -14.95 -5.92
C LYS A 108 18.13 -14.99 -6.68
N GLY A 109 17.48 -16.14 -6.72
CA GLY A 109 16.17 -16.31 -7.36
C GLY A 109 15.04 -15.57 -6.63
N LYS A 110 15.06 -15.55 -5.29
CA LYS A 110 14.09 -14.79 -4.49
C LYS A 110 14.23 -13.28 -4.69
N VAL A 111 15.46 -12.78 -4.74
CA VAL A 111 15.75 -11.36 -5.01
C VAL A 111 15.31 -10.98 -6.42
N ALA A 112 15.62 -11.79 -7.43
CA ALA A 112 15.20 -11.52 -8.81
C ALA A 112 13.67 -11.42 -8.96
N LYS A 113 12.91 -12.30 -8.30
CA LYS A 113 11.44 -12.21 -8.26
C LYS A 113 10.96 -10.91 -7.61
N TYR A 114 11.63 -10.48 -6.54
CA TYR A 114 11.29 -9.25 -5.86
C TYR A 114 11.55 -8.01 -6.72
N GLU A 115 12.67 -7.96 -7.44
CA GLU A 115 12.96 -6.84 -8.34
C GLU A 115 11.94 -6.74 -9.48
N MET A 116 11.56 -7.86 -10.11
CA MET A 116 10.47 -7.87 -11.10
C MET A 116 9.14 -7.38 -10.51
N TYR A 117 8.84 -7.72 -9.26
CA TYR A 117 7.67 -7.22 -8.55
C TYR A 117 7.74 -5.69 -8.36
N LYS A 118 8.90 -5.18 -7.93
CA LYS A 118 9.15 -3.75 -7.71
C LYS A 118 9.05 -2.95 -9.00
N GLU A 119 9.62 -3.43 -10.10
CA GLU A 119 9.58 -2.72 -11.38
C GLU A 119 8.15 -2.32 -11.76
N LYS A 120 7.18 -3.22 -11.57
CA LYS A 120 5.77 -2.90 -11.82
C LYS A 120 5.13 -2.10 -10.69
N LEU A 121 5.38 -2.45 -9.42
CA LEU A 121 4.78 -1.77 -8.26
C LEU A 121 5.24 -0.31 -8.12
N PHE A 122 6.44 0.04 -8.56
CA PHE A 122 7.05 1.38 -8.45
C PHE A 122 6.99 2.15 -9.77
N SER A 123 6.56 1.53 -10.87
CA SER A 123 6.47 2.20 -12.17
C SER A 123 5.43 3.32 -12.15
N ASN A 124 5.82 4.55 -12.48
CA ASN A 124 4.90 5.70 -12.60
C ASN A 124 3.98 5.63 -13.83
N THR A 125 4.28 4.74 -14.78
CA THR A 125 3.53 4.54 -16.02
C THR A 125 2.65 3.29 -16.00
N TYR A 126 2.63 2.56 -14.88
CA TYR A 126 1.80 1.37 -14.73
C TYR A 126 0.31 1.69 -14.88
N ASP A 127 -0.36 0.96 -15.78
CA ASP A 127 -1.73 1.21 -16.22
C ASP A 127 -2.76 0.29 -15.55
N GLY A 128 -2.35 -0.52 -14.57
CA GLY A 128 -3.21 -1.48 -13.88
C GLY A 128 -3.19 -2.90 -14.46
N THR A 129 -2.54 -3.15 -15.60
CA THR A 129 -2.57 -4.47 -16.25
C THR A 129 -1.53 -5.47 -15.67
N MET A 130 -2.01 -6.64 -15.26
CA MET A 130 -1.15 -7.76 -14.86
C MET A 130 -1.46 -8.97 -15.72
N ASP A 131 -0.46 -9.45 -16.46
CA ASP A 131 -0.52 -10.75 -17.13
C ASP A 131 -0.48 -11.91 -16.11
N ASP A 132 -0.80 -13.11 -16.61
CA ASP A 132 -0.83 -14.30 -15.76
C ASP A 132 0.55 -14.70 -15.22
N GLU A 133 1.66 -14.32 -15.88
CA GLU A 133 3.01 -14.59 -15.39
C GLU A 133 3.33 -13.75 -14.17
N PHE A 134 3.00 -12.46 -14.21
CA PHE A 134 3.15 -11.55 -13.09
C PHE A 134 2.24 -11.94 -11.92
N LEU A 135 1.01 -12.39 -12.21
CA LEU A 135 0.11 -12.92 -11.17
C LEU A 135 0.67 -14.19 -10.51
N LYS A 136 1.31 -15.09 -11.27
CA LYS A 136 2.05 -16.25 -10.72
C LYS A 136 3.23 -15.79 -9.87
N LEU A 137 3.97 -14.78 -10.33
CA LEU A 137 5.10 -14.19 -9.60
C LEU A 137 4.64 -13.70 -8.23
N ILE A 138 3.60 -12.84 -8.18
CA ILE A 138 2.99 -12.36 -6.94
C ILE A 138 2.65 -13.56 -6.06
N LYS A 139 1.91 -14.55 -6.58
CA LYS A 139 1.49 -15.70 -5.76
C LYS A 139 2.65 -16.45 -5.10
N SER A 140 3.81 -16.48 -5.74
CA SER A 140 5.03 -17.15 -5.29
C SER A 140 5.99 -16.29 -4.46
N LEU A 141 5.71 -14.99 -4.32
CA LEU A 141 6.58 -14.07 -3.58
C LEU A 141 6.53 -14.38 -2.07
N ASP A 142 7.70 -14.48 -1.45
CA ASP A 142 7.81 -14.68 0.00
C ASP A 142 7.16 -13.52 0.76
N ARG A 143 6.47 -13.85 1.87
CA ARG A 143 5.74 -12.87 2.67
C ARG A 143 6.59 -11.67 3.09
N HIS A 144 7.85 -11.94 3.43
CA HIS A 144 8.85 -10.93 3.79
C HIS A 144 8.86 -9.75 2.80
N TYR A 145 8.86 -10.02 1.51
CA TYR A 145 8.96 -8.99 0.49
C TYR A 145 7.72 -8.11 0.34
N TYR A 146 6.53 -8.56 0.76
CA TYR A 146 5.36 -7.66 0.80
C TYR A 146 5.51 -6.59 1.86
N HIS A 147 6.10 -6.92 3.01
CA HIS A 147 6.38 -5.94 4.05
C HIS A 147 7.49 -4.99 3.61
N ILE A 148 8.58 -5.51 3.04
CA ILE A 148 9.67 -4.69 2.50
C ILE A 148 9.15 -3.74 1.41
N ALA A 149 8.29 -4.21 0.50
CA ALA A 149 7.70 -3.38 -0.55
C ALA A 149 6.94 -2.17 0.00
N ILE A 150 6.18 -2.33 1.09
CA ILE A 150 5.46 -1.21 1.70
C ILE A 150 6.45 -0.16 2.24
N LEU A 151 7.51 -0.61 2.92
CA LEU A 151 8.52 0.26 3.49
C LEU A 151 9.27 1.03 2.40
N GLU A 152 9.79 0.31 1.40
CA GLU A 152 10.52 0.89 0.27
C GLU A 152 9.64 1.83 -0.56
N LEU A 153 8.36 1.50 -0.76
CA LEU A 153 7.44 2.34 -1.53
C LEU A 153 7.15 3.66 -0.81
N LEU A 154 6.97 3.64 0.51
CA LEU A 154 6.80 4.84 1.31
C LEU A 154 8.06 5.69 1.36
N GLU A 155 9.23 5.06 1.51
CA GLU A 155 10.52 5.74 1.48
C GLU A 155 10.75 6.46 0.15
N ALA A 156 10.50 5.77 -0.98
CA ALA A 156 10.60 6.35 -2.32
C ALA A 156 9.64 7.55 -2.52
N ASN A 157 8.53 7.62 -1.78
CA ASN A 157 7.51 8.66 -1.89
C ASN A 157 7.59 9.73 -0.78
N ILE A 158 8.66 9.77 0.03
CA ILE A 158 8.90 10.88 0.96
C ILE A 158 8.82 12.26 0.30
N PRO A 159 9.34 12.51 -0.93
CA PRO A 159 9.21 13.80 -1.58
C PRO A 159 7.75 14.24 -1.75
N LEU A 160 6.86 13.35 -2.17
CA LEU A 160 5.42 13.62 -2.26
C LEU A 160 4.85 13.93 -0.87
N LEU A 161 5.17 13.10 0.14
CA LEU A 161 4.67 13.28 1.50
C LEU A 161 5.06 14.63 2.10
N LYS A 162 6.24 15.15 1.76
CA LYS A 162 6.70 16.47 2.23
C LYS A 162 5.78 17.61 1.80
N HIS A 163 5.12 17.53 0.65
CA HIS A 163 4.16 18.55 0.22
C HIS A 163 3.01 18.75 1.21
N PHE A 164 2.65 17.71 1.96
CA PHE A 164 1.58 17.75 2.95
C PHE A 164 2.03 18.29 4.32
N THR A 165 3.34 18.48 4.54
CA THR A 165 3.87 19.04 5.81
C THR A 165 3.73 20.56 5.90
N THR A 166 3.35 21.21 4.81
CA THR A 166 3.10 22.66 4.73
C THR A 166 1.65 22.95 4.36
N SER A 167 0.75 22.00 4.59
CA SER A 167 -0.69 22.16 4.35
C SER A 167 -1.31 23.14 5.35
N ASP A 168 -2.27 23.96 4.90
CA ASP A 168 -3.05 24.85 5.78
C ASP A 168 -3.86 24.07 6.83
N ASP A 169 -4.28 22.85 6.48
CA ASP A 169 -4.88 21.91 7.43
C ASP A 169 -3.80 21.34 8.39
N LYS A 170 -3.90 21.74 9.67
CA LYS A 170 -2.99 21.30 10.74
C LYS A 170 -3.04 19.79 11.00
N VAL A 171 -4.15 19.12 10.75
CA VAL A 171 -4.29 17.67 10.90
C VAL A 171 -3.49 16.95 9.81
N ILE A 172 -3.61 17.40 8.56
CA ILE A 172 -2.82 16.89 7.43
C ILE A 172 -1.32 17.08 7.73
N THR A 173 -0.91 18.30 8.10
CA THR A 173 0.49 18.62 8.42
C THR A 173 1.05 17.75 9.54
N LYS A 174 0.28 17.54 10.62
CA LYS A 174 0.68 16.66 11.72
C LYS A 174 0.85 15.20 11.27
N ARG A 175 -0.11 14.68 10.49
CA ARG A 175 -0.09 13.27 10.04
C ARG A 175 1.02 13.00 9.04
N ALA A 176 1.26 13.92 8.09
CA ALA A 176 2.35 13.83 7.14
C ALA A 176 3.72 13.85 7.84
N THR A 177 3.90 14.79 8.77
CA THR A 177 5.14 14.88 9.57
C THR A 177 5.37 13.61 10.37
N LEU A 178 4.33 13.10 11.05
CA LEU A 178 4.43 11.86 11.81
C LEU A 178 4.81 10.65 10.94
N LEU A 179 4.19 10.51 9.77
CA LEU A 179 4.50 9.44 8.84
C LEU A 179 5.94 9.52 8.34
N ILE A 180 6.40 10.69 7.90
CA ILE A 180 7.78 10.89 7.43
C ILE A 180 8.78 10.59 8.54
N GLU A 181 8.51 11.06 9.75
CA GLU A 181 9.37 10.81 10.90
C GLU A 181 9.48 9.32 11.20
N ALA A 182 8.35 8.59 11.15
CA ALA A 182 8.35 7.16 11.36
C ALA A 182 9.11 6.40 10.26
N ILE A 183 9.03 6.84 9.00
CA ILE A 183 9.79 6.24 7.90
C ILE A 183 11.29 6.45 8.10
N LYS A 184 11.72 7.67 8.48
CA LYS A 184 13.14 7.99 8.68
C LYS A 184 13.73 7.37 9.93
N ASN A 185 12.93 7.28 10.99
CA ASN A 185 13.31 6.78 12.30
C ASN A 185 12.38 5.61 12.68
N PRO A 186 12.46 4.47 11.97
CA PRO A 186 11.57 3.34 12.20
C PRO A 186 11.74 2.82 13.62
N LYS A 187 10.61 2.60 14.31
CA LYS A 187 10.60 1.99 15.64
C LYS A 187 11.31 0.63 15.59
N ILE A 188 12.23 0.41 16.52
CA ILE A 188 12.88 -0.89 16.73
C ILE A 188 12.01 -1.71 17.69
N TYR A 189 11.68 -2.94 17.30
CA TYR A 189 10.88 -3.86 18.11
C TYR A 189 11.76 -4.94 18.73
N THR A 190 11.58 -5.16 20.03
CA THR A 190 12.14 -6.31 20.76
C THR A 190 11.17 -7.46 20.70
N TYR A 191 11.67 -8.63 20.30
CA TYR A 191 10.92 -9.89 20.33
C TYR A 191 11.52 -10.75 21.44
N ASN A 192 10.65 -11.17 22.36
CA ASN A 192 11.01 -12.09 23.44
C ASN A 192 10.82 -13.53 22.98
#